data_AF-R5GFC3-F1
#
_entry.id   AF-R5GFC3-F1
#
_cell.length_a   1.000
_cell.length_b   1.000
_cell.length_c   1.000
_cell.angle_alpha   90.00
_cell.angle_beta   90.00
_cell.angle_gamma   90.00
#
_symmetry.space_group_name_H-M   'P 1'
#
loop_
_entity.id
_entity.type
_entity.pdbx_description
1 polymer ?
#
loop_
_entity_poly.entity_id
_entity_poly.type
_entity_poly.pdbx_seq_one_letter_code
_entity_poly.pdbx_strand_id
1 'polypeptide(L)'
;MDTRLTAHYFLSQMEQEAGKWEAAYRHLFRYTLSVDTLYARQRTTELERQALRHEADVRVRVLKERHRLYAVSGGMAFVFVCLGGVSWLLRERRRRRAVQAAYAQELADVRAKEAWLRQLLDAEVEEKEKLSARVEEEIRALRRRAFLRTTVGKRVATLAGQDRKDRRRVRVLSAKEQEELRRVVADIYDDEVRRLRTSYPRLTDEDVLYVCLTEAGVGTFAVALCFGHSDEQVVYQRRYRLKQRMGC
;
A
#
# COMPACT_ATOMS: atom_id res chain seq x y z
N MET A 1 -20.17 -76.59 60.10
CA MET A 1 -20.32 -76.74 61.57
C MET A 1 -19.44 -77.88 62.03
N ASP A 2 -18.73 -77.69 63.12
CA ASP A 2 -17.76 -78.67 63.61
C ASP A 2 -18.54 -79.88 64.20
N THR A 3 -18.49 -81.03 63.53
CA THR A 3 -19.30 -82.22 63.88
C THR A 3 -19.02 -82.73 65.29
N ARG A 4 -17.83 -82.43 65.81
CA ARG A 4 -17.39 -82.73 67.18
C ARG A 4 -18.09 -81.92 68.25
N LEU A 5 -18.44 -80.65 67.96
CA LEU A 5 -19.18 -79.80 68.90
C LEU A 5 -20.58 -80.36 69.11
N THR A 6 -21.30 -80.58 68.02
CA THR A 6 -22.66 -81.15 68.04
C THR A 6 -22.66 -82.52 68.69
N ALA A 7 -21.62 -83.34 68.46
CA ALA A 7 -21.48 -84.64 69.11
C ALA A 7 -21.39 -84.54 70.64
N HIS A 8 -20.63 -83.59 71.21
CA HIS A 8 -20.57 -83.40 72.66
C HIS A 8 -21.90 -82.95 73.27
N TYR A 9 -22.67 -82.13 72.56
CA TYR A 9 -24.02 -81.77 73.00
C TYR A 9 -24.95 -83.00 73.05
N PHE A 10 -25.02 -83.77 71.95
CA PHE A 10 -25.86 -84.97 71.91
C PHE A 10 -25.42 -86.05 72.91
N LEU A 11 -24.11 -86.26 73.09
CA LEU A 11 -23.60 -87.21 74.09
C LEU A 11 -24.04 -86.81 75.50
N SER A 12 -24.01 -85.52 75.82
CA SER A 12 -24.43 -85.03 77.13
C SER A 12 -25.90 -85.34 77.42
N GLN A 13 -26.79 -85.18 76.43
CA GLN A 13 -28.22 -85.49 76.59
C GLN A 13 -28.47 -86.98 76.80
N MET A 14 -27.78 -87.84 76.04
CA MET A 14 -27.92 -89.30 76.18
C MET A 14 -27.44 -89.80 77.56
N GLU A 15 -26.33 -89.27 78.08
CA GLU A 15 -25.82 -89.65 79.40
C GLU A 15 -26.68 -89.12 80.55
N GLN A 16 -27.38 -88.01 80.33
CA GLN A 16 -28.34 -87.44 81.26
C GLN A 16 -29.58 -88.35 81.39
N GLU A 17 -30.11 -88.83 80.26
CA GLU A 17 -31.22 -89.80 80.23
C GLU A 17 -30.83 -91.15 80.87
N ALA A 18 -29.57 -91.56 80.75
CA ALA A 18 -29.03 -92.76 81.38
C ALA A 18 -28.72 -92.60 82.89
N GLY A 19 -29.02 -91.44 83.49
CA GLY A 19 -28.81 -91.16 84.91
C GLY A 19 -27.34 -90.92 85.32
N LYS A 20 -26.42 -90.73 84.36
CA LYS A 20 -24.98 -90.49 84.58
C LYS A 20 -24.64 -89.00 84.52
N TRP A 21 -25.10 -88.26 85.52
CA TRP A 21 -25.05 -86.79 85.57
C TRP A 21 -23.66 -86.17 85.44
N GLU A 22 -22.62 -86.80 86.02
CA GLU A 22 -21.26 -86.24 85.99
C GLU A 22 -20.65 -86.24 84.58
N ALA A 23 -20.88 -87.32 83.83
CA ALA A 23 -20.39 -87.46 82.46
C ALA A 23 -21.14 -86.50 81.51
N ALA A 24 -22.46 -86.40 81.67
CA ALA A 24 -23.30 -85.46 80.94
C ALA A 24 -22.83 -84.01 81.12
N TYR A 25 -22.58 -83.59 82.36
CA TYR A 25 -22.09 -82.24 82.65
C TYR A 25 -20.73 -81.97 81.99
N ARG A 26 -19.81 -82.94 82.03
CA ARG A 26 -18.48 -82.81 81.41
C ARG A 26 -18.58 -82.60 79.90
N HIS A 27 -19.48 -83.31 79.22
CA HIS A 27 -19.71 -83.16 77.79
C HIS A 27 -20.38 -81.84 77.43
N LEU A 28 -21.38 -81.41 78.21
CA LEU A 28 -22.04 -80.12 78.02
C LEU A 28 -21.06 -78.95 78.22
N PHE A 29 -20.22 -79.02 79.25
CA PHE A 29 -19.21 -78.00 79.55
C PHE A 29 -18.18 -77.86 78.41
N ARG A 30 -17.76 -78.97 77.80
CA ARG A 30 -16.88 -78.94 76.62
C ARG A 30 -17.55 -78.31 75.41
N TYR A 31 -18.84 -78.56 75.21
CA TYR A 31 -19.61 -77.92 74.14
C TYR A 31 -19.68 -76.41 74.34
N THR A 32 -20.10 -75.94 75.52
CA THR A 32 -20.25 -74.50 75.79
C THR A 32 -18.93 -73.75 75.65
N LEU A 33 -17.82 -74.26 76.22
CA LEU A 33 -16.49 -73.66 76.03
C LEU A 33 -16.08 -73.56 74.56
N SER A 34 -16.40 -74.57 73.76
CA SER A 34 -16.03 -74.60 72.34
C SER A 34 -16.90 -73.64 71.52
N VAL A 35 -18.18 -73.45 71.87
CA VAL A 35 -19.05 -72.45 71.24
C VAL A 35 -18.57 -71.04 71.54
N ASP A 36 -18.27 -70.74 72.80
CA ASP A 36 -17.85 -69.41 73.23
C ASP A 36 -16.55 -68.97 72.55
N THR A 37 -15.58 -69.89 72.44
CA THR A 37 -14.31 -69.61 71.73
C THR A 37 -14.50 -69.40 70.23
N LEU A 38 -15.38 -70.19 69.58
CA LEU A 38 -15.73 -69.99 68.17
C LEU A 38 -16.44 -68.66 67.94
N TYR A 39 -17.39 -68.29 68.81
CA TYR A 39 -18.12 -67.04 68.72
C TYR A 39 -17.20 -65.83 68.94
N ALA A 40 -16.33 -65.89 69.95
CA ALA A 40 -15.33 -64.85 70.20
C ALA A 40 -14.40 -64.68 68.98
N ARG A 41 -13.93 -65.79 68.40
CA ARG A 41 -13.07 -65.78 67.20
C ARG A 41 -13.79 -65.22 65.98
N GLN A 42 -15.07 -65.54 65.79
CA GLN A 42 -15.83 -65.00 64.67
C GLN A 42 -16.00 -63.49 64.81
N ARG A 43 -16.38 -63.01 66.01
CA ARG A 43 -16.50 -61.59 66.34
C ARG A 43 -15.22 -60.80 66.08
N THR A 44 -14.05 -61.33 66.46
CA THR A 44 -12.78 -60.65 66.22
C THR A 44 -12.46 -60.57 64.73
N THR A 45 -12.65 -61.64 63.97
CA THR A 45 -12.40 -61.63 62.52
C THR A 45 -13.31 -60.67 61.75
N GLU A 46 -14.56 -60.49 62.19
CA GLU A 46 -15.49 -59.54 61.58
C GLU A 46 -15.08 -58.10 61.84
N LEU A 47 -14.63 -57.79 63.07
CA LEU A 47 -14.11 -56.47 63.43
C LEU A 47 -12.84 -56.12 62.65
N GLU A 48 -11.90 -57.06 62.54
CA GLU A 48 -10.69 -56.89 61.73
C GLU A 48 -11.02 -56.63 60.26
N ARG A 49 -11.96 -57.39 59.69
CA ARG A 49 -12.42 -57.18 58.31
C ARG A 49 -13.06 -55.81 58.12
N GLN A 50 -13.85 -55.33 59.07
CA GLN A 50 -14.47 -54.00 59.00
C GLN A 50 -13.42 -52.90 59.14
N ALA A 51 -12.46 -53.04 60.06
CA ALA A 51 -11.37 -52.09 60.24
C ALA A 51 -10.51 -51.98 58.96
N LEU A 52 -10.11 -53.11 58.37
CA LEU A 52 -9.34 -53.14 57.12
C LEU A 52 -10.09 -52.50 55.95
N ARG A 53 -11.40 -52.73 55.83
CA ARG A 53 -12.23 -52.09 54.79
C ARG A 53 -12.29 -50.58 54.99
N HIS A 54 -12.51 -50.12 56.21
CA HIS A 54 -12.52 -48.68 56.52
C HIS A 54 -11.18 -48.01 56.23
N GLU A 55 -10.07 -48.64 56.59
CA GLU A 55 -8.73 -48.11 56.27
C GLU A 55 -8.49 -48.02 54.76
N ALA A 56 -8.90 -49.03 54.00
CA ALA A 56 -8.81 -49.01 52.53
C ALA A 56 -9.63 -47.86 51.93
N ASP A 57 -10.87 -47.66 52.38
CA ASP A 57 -11.75 -46.60 51.88
C ASP A 57 -11.25 -45.18 52.19
N VAL A 58 -10.67 -44.97 53.38
CA VAL A 58 -10.06 -43.69 53.75
C VAL A 58 -8.87 -43.38 52.84
N ARG A 59 -7.98 -44.35 52.60
CA ARG A 59 -6.83 -44.18 51.69
C ARG A 59 -7.27 -43.81 50.27
N VAL A 60 -8.30 -44.48 49.75
CA VAL A 60 -8.85 -44.19 48.42
C VAL A 60 -9.46 -42.79 48.35
N ARG A 61 -10.17 -42.33 49.39
CA ARG A 61 -10.75 -40.98 49.45
C ARG A 61 -9.68 -39.89 49.47
N VAL A 62 -8.66 -40.03 50.31
CA VAL A 62 -7.55 -39.07 50.41
C VAL A 62 -6.81 -38.96 49.08
N LEU A 63 -6.55 -40.08 48.40
CA LEU A 63 -5.93 -40.07 47.07
C LEU A 63 -6.81 -39.36 46.03
N LYS A 64 -8.13 -39.64 46.01
CA LYS A 64 -9.08 -38.96 45.10
C LYS A 64 -9.14 -37.46 45.32
N GLU A 65 -9.12 -36.99 46.57
CA GLU A 65 -9.10 -35.57 46.89
C GLU A 65 -7.80 -34.90 46.44
N ARG A 66 -6.64 -35.53 46.67
CA ARG A 66 -5.36 -35.03 46.15
C ARG A 66 -5.35 -34.95 44.63
N HIS A 67 -5.82 -36.00 43.93
CA HIS A 67 -5.92 -35.97 42.47
C HIS A 67 -6.88 -34.89 41.97
N ARG A 68 -8.01 -34.65 42.65
CA ARG A 68 -8.92 -33.54 42.32
C ARG A 68 -8.27 -32.18 42.51
N LEU A 69 -7.55 -31.96 43.60
CA LEU A 69 -6.83 -30.71 43.86
C LEU A 69 -5.75 -30.46 42.80
N TYR A 70 -4.94 -31.49 42.45
CA TYR A 70 -3.95 -31.39 41.38
C TYR A 70 -4.59 -31.15 40.01
N ALA A 71 -5.74 -31.75 39.72
CA ALA A 71 -6.46 -31.53 38.46
C ALA A 71 -6.98 -30.09 38.35
N VAL A 72 -7.55 -29.53 39.43
CA VAL A 72 -8.05 -28.15 39.45
C VAL A 72 -6.89 -27.14 39.37
N SER A 73 -5.81 -27.34 40.13
CA SER A 73 -4.65 -26.45 40.09
C SER A 73 -3.93 -26.52 38.74
N GLY A 74 -3.82 -27.71 38.15
CA GLY A 74 -3.29 -27.90 36.79
C GLY A 74 -4.13 -27.19 35.72
N GLY A 75 -5.47 -27.31 35.80
CA GLY A 75 -6.38 -26.60 34.91
C GLY A 75 -6.27 -25.07 35.03
N MET A 76 -6.19 -24.57 36.26
CA MET A 76 -6.02 -23.14 36.51
C MET A 76 -4.68 -22.62 35.95
N ALA A 77 -3.58 -23.36 36.20
CA ALA A 77 -2.26 -23.02 35.65
C ALA A 77 -2.26 -23.00 34.12
N PHE A 78 -2.93 -23.97 33.47
CA PHE A 78 -3.07 -23.99 32.02
C PHE A 78 -3.82 -22.76 31.48
N VAL A 79 -4.93 -22.37 32.13
CA VAL A 79 -5.67 -21.16 31.76
C VAL A 79 -4.78 -19.91 31.90
N PHE A 80 -4.01 -19.78 32.97
CA PHE A 80 -3.07 -18.66 33.14
C PHE A 80 -2.01 -18.61 32.05
N VAL A 81 -1.45 -19.76 31.64
CA VAL A 81 -0.48 -19.83 30.53
C VAL A 81 -1.14 -19.40 29.22
N CYS A 82 -2.35 -19.88 28.92
CA CYS A 82 -3.09 -19.47 27.73
C CYS A 82 -3.39 -17.96 27.71
N LEU A 83 -3.86 -17.40 28.83
CA LEU A 83 -4.13 -15.96 28.97
C LEU A 83 -2.85 -15.13 28.79
N GLY A 84 -1.73 -15.59 29.36
CA GLY A 84 -0.41 -14.96 29.17
C GLY A 84 0.03 -14.98 27.70
N GLY A 85 -0.11 -16.11 27.01
CA GLY A 85 0.20 -16.25 25.59
C GLY A 85 -0.68 -15.35 24.71
N VAL A 86 -1.99 -15.29 24.98
CA VAL A 86 -2.91 -14.40 24.25
C VAL A 86 -2.55 -12.92 24.49
N SER A 87 -2.27 -12.54 25.74
CA SER A 87 -1.85 -11.17 26.09
C SER A 87 -0.54 -10.79 25.39
N TRP A 88 0.43 -11.70 25.35
CA TRP A 88 1.68 -11.53 24.62
C TRP A 88 1.44 -11.32 23.12
N LEU A 89 0.65 -12.18 22.46
CA LEU A 89 0.33 -12.07 21.04
C LEU A 89 -0.42 -10.78 20.72
N LEU A 90 -1.36 -10.35 21.56
CA LEU A 90 -2.07 -9.08 21.39
C LEU A 90 -1.12 -7.89 21.56
N ARG A 91 -0.22 -7.92 22.55
CA ARG A 91 0.78 -6.87 22.77
C ARG A 91 1.75 -6.77 21.59
N GLU A 92 2.20 -7.91 21.06
CA GLU A 92 3.07 -7.98 19.89
C GLU A 92 2.37 -7.44 18.63
N ARG A 93 1.12 -7.86 18.38
CA ARG A 93 0.32 -7.32 17.28
C ARG A 93 0.08 -5.81 17.43
N ARG A 94 -0.21 -5.32 18.64
CA ARG A 94 -0.36 -3.88 18.92
C ARG A 94 0.93 -3.11 18.65
N ARG A 95 2.08 -3.61 19.11
CA ARG A 95 3.40 -3.02 18.84
C ARG A 95 3.66 -2.92 17.34
N ARG A 96 3.45 -4.00 16.60
CA ARG A 96 3.62 -4.02 15.13
C ARG A 96 2.71 -3.01 14.43
N ARG A 97 1.44 -2.94 14.81
CA ARG A 97 0.50 -1.94 14.26
C ARG A 97 0.91 -0.51 14.57
N ALA A 98 1.41 -0.24 15.78
CA ALA A 98 1.88 1.09 16.16
C ALA A 98 3.09 1.52 15.33
N VAL A 99 4.06 0.62 15.13
CA VAL A 99 5.23 0.88 14.28
C VAL A 99 4.81 1.08 12.81
N GLN A 100 3.91 0.24 12.30
CA GLN A 100 3.37 0.40 10.94
C GLN A 100 2.61 1.71 10.75
N ALA A 101 1.83 2.14 11.75
CA ALA A 101 1.13 3.41 11.71
C ALA A 101 2.09 4.61 11.72
N ALA A 102 3.14 4.56 12.55
CA ALA A 102 4.18 5.59 12.57
C ALA A 102 4.91 5.68 11.21
N TYR A 103 5.32 4.54 10.64
CA TYR A 103 5.95 4.50 9.32
C TYR A 103 5.01 4.99 8.21
N ALA A 104 3.73 4.63 8.26
CA ALA A 104 2.74 5.12 7.31
C ALA A 104 2.54 6.64 7.41
N GLN A 105 2.61 7.20 8.61
CA GLN A 105 2.53 8.64 8.83
C GLN A 105 3.76 9.37 8.30
N GLU A 106 4.97 8.86 8.55
CA GLU A 106 6.22 9.40 7.98
C GLU A 106 6.18 9.37 6.45
N LEU A 107 5.72 8.25 5.86
CA LEU A 107 5.59 8.12 4.42
C LEU A 107 4.55 9.10 3.84
N ALA A 108 3.44 9.32 4.54
CA ALA A 108 2.44 10.31 4.16
C ALA A 108 2.99 11.75 4.22
N ASP A 109 3.77 12.08 5.25
CA ASP A 109 4.41 13.39 5.40
C ASP A 109 5.45 13.65 4.29
N VAL A 110 6.30 12.66 4.00
CA VAL A 110 7.27 12.74 2.90
C VAL A 110 6.56 12.90 1.56
N ARG A 111 5.50 12.12 1.29
CA ARG A 111 4.71 12.25 0.06
C ARG A 111 4.02 13.62 -0.05
N ALA A 112 3.52 14.16 1.06
CA ALA A 112 2.92 15.49 1.09
C ALA A 112 3.97 16.56 0.77
N LYS A 113 5.17 16.48 1.34
CA LYS A 113 6.29 17.38 1.04
C LYS A 113 6.73 17.28 -0.42
N GLU A 114 6.82 16.06 -0.95
CA GLU A 114 7.19 15.82 -2.36
C GLU A 114 6.13 16.40 -3.32
N ALA A 115 4.84 16.20 -3.01
CA ALA A 115 3.74 16.78 -3.78
C ALA A 115 3.75 18.32 -3.71
N TRP A 116 4.01 18.89 -2.53
CA TRP A 116 4.12 20.33 -2.34
C TRP A 116 5.31 20.91 -3.13
N LEU A 117 6.48 20.26 -3.09
CA LEU A 117 7.65 20.68 -3.88
C LEU A 117 7.40 20.60 -5.38
N ARG A 118 6.71 19.56 -5.86
CA ARG A 118 6.31 19.46 -7.28
C ARG A 118 5.40 20.61 -7.68
N GLN A 119 4.38 20.91 -6.87
CA GLN A 119 3.47 22.04 -7.15
C GLN A 119 4.20 23.38 -7.19
N LEU A 120 5.17 23.59 -6.30
CA LEU A 120 5.96 24.82 -6.28
C LEU A 120 6.83 24.92 -7.55
N LEU A 121 7.47 23.82 -7.94
CA LEU A 121 8.28 23.77 -9.16
C LEU A 121 7.42 24.00 -10.41
N ASP A 122 6.26 23.36 -10.51
CA ASP A 122 5.34 23.53 -11.64
C ASP A 122 4.85 24.97 -11.75
N ALA A 123 4.53 25.61 -10.62
CA ALA A 123 4.14 27.02 -10.58
C ALA A 123 5.29 27.96 -11.00
N GLU A 124 6.52 27.69 -10.56
CA GLU A 124 7.69 28.46 -10.96
C GLU A 124 7.98 28.30 -12.45
N VAL A 125 7.90 27.07 -12.99
CA VAL A 125 8.05 26.81 -14.42
C VAL A 125 6.97 27.54 -15.21
N GLU A 126 5.70 27.49 -14.80
CA GLU A 126 4.61 28.19 -15.47
C GLU A 126 4.82 29.71 -15.47
N GLU A 127 5.30 30.28 -14.36
CA GLU A 127 5.64 31.70 -14.29
C GLU A 127 6.78 32.06 -15.25
N LYS A 128 7.84 31.25 -15.30
CA LYS A 128 8.99 31.46 -16.20
C LYS A 128 8.59 31.31 -17.66
N GLU A 129 7.74 30.34 -17.99
CA GLU A 129 7.20 30.17 -19.35
C GLU A 129 6.36 31.37 -19.78
N LYS A 130 5.48 31.87 -18.88
CA LYS A 130 4.72 33.10 -19.15
C LYS A 130 5.63 34.31 -19.35
N LEU A 131 6.67 34.44 -18.52
CA LEU A 131 7.64 35.53 -18.66
C LEU A 131 8.41 35.42 -19.98
N SER A 132 8.86 34.22 -20.34
CA SER A 132 9.54 33.96 -21.61
C SER A 132 8.65 34.28 -22.80
N ALA A 133 7.39 33.84 -22.79
CA ALA A 133 6.42 34.15 -23.84
C ALA A 133 6.20 35.67 -23.99
N ARG A 134 6.08 36.40 -22.88
CA ARG A 134 5.98 37.88 -22.88
C ARG A 134 7.22 38.53 -23.48
N VAL A 135 8.42 38.10 -23.07
CA VAL A 135 9.68 38.64 -23.60
C VAL A 135 9.81 38.36 -25.10
N GLU A 136 9.44 37.17 -25.56
CA GLU A 136 9.42 36.84 -26.98
C GLU A 136 8.44 37.71 -27.77
N GLU A 137 7.24 37.95 -27.24
CA GLU A 137 6.26 38.86 -27.85
C GLU A 137 6.78 40.30 -27.92
N GLU A 138 7.43 40.79 -26.86
CA GLU A 138 8.06 42.10 -26.84
C GLU A 138 9.19 42.22 -27.87
N ILE A 139 10.05 41.20 -27.98
CA ILE A 139 11.11 41.13 -28.99
C ILE A 139 10.50 41.18 -30.41
N ARG A 140 9.46 40.36 -30.68
CA ARG A 140 8.75 40.37 -31.97
C ARG A 140 8.15 41.74 -32.27
N ALA A 141 7.52 42.38 -31.28
CA ALA A 141 6.92 43.70 -31.43
C ALA A 141 7.98 44.79 -31.71
N LEU A 142 9.13 44.74 -31.01
CA LEU A 142 10.24 45.65 -31.22
C LEU A 142 10.87 45.46 -32.61
N ARG A 143 11.10 44.21 -33.05
CA ARG A 143 11.59 43.91 -34.41
C ARG A 143 10.65 44.43 -35.48
N ARG A 144 9.34 44.19 -35.33
CA ARG A 144 8.32 44.71 -36.23
C ARG A 144 8.37 46.23 -36.31
N ARG A 145 8.44 46.91 -35.15
CA ARG A 145 8.54 48.39 -35.09
C ARG A 145 9.83 48.89 -35.73
N ALA A 146 10.96 48.23 -35.48
CA ALA A 146 12.25 48.57 -36.08
C ALA A 146 12.20 48.42 -37.61
N PHE A 147 11.66 47.30 -38.10
CA PHE A 147 11.47 47.04 -39.52
C PHE A 147 10.61 48.12 -40.18
N LEU A 148 9.44 48.44 -39.63
CA LEU A 148 8.54 49.46 -40.19
C LEU A 148 9.12 50.88 -40.16
N ARG A 149 10.12 51.17 -39.32
CA ARG A 149 10.83 52.46 -39.31
C ARG A 149 11.83 52.62 -40.45
N THR A 150 12.29 51.51 -41.04
CA THR A 150 13.24 51.54 -42.17
C THR A 150 12.60 52.07 -43.45
N THR A 151 13.43 52.54 -44.39
CA THR A 151 13.04 52.97 -45.75
C THR A 151 12.23 51.89 -46.47
N VAL A 152 12.76 50.66 -46.50
CA VAL A 152 12.12 49.50 -47.12
C VAL A 152 10.85 49.10 -46.37
N GLY A 153 10.85 49.11 -45.04
CA GLY A 153 9.65 48.78 -44.26
C GLY A 153 8.48 49.74 -44.52
N LYS A 154 8.74 51.04 -44.61
CA LYS A 154 7.74 52.04 -45.02
C LYS A 154 7.23 51.77 -46.44
N ARG A 155 8.14 51.41 -47.35
CA ARG A 155 7.79 51.02 -48.72
C ARG A 155 6.88 49.81 -48.74
N VAL A 156 7.23 48.73 -48.04
CA VAL A 156 6.39 47.52 -47.90
C VAL A 156 5.01 47.85 -47.34
N ALA A 157 4.92 48.72 -46.32
CA ALA A 157 3.63 49.17 -45.80
C ALA A 157 2.78 49.91 -46.86
N THR A 158 3.39 50.77 -47.68
CA THR A 158 2.67 51.42 -48.79
C THR A 158 2.24 50.44 -49.89
N LEU A 159 3.04 49.41 -50.17
CA LEU A 159 2.70 48.34 -51.12
C LEU A 159 1.53 47.50 -50.60
N ALA A 160 1.50 47.22 -49.29
CA ALA A 160 0.44 46.45 -48.66
C ALA A 160 -0.95 47.10 -48.76
N GLY A 161 -1.00 48.44 -48.87
CA GLY A 161 -2.24 49.22 -49.01
C GLY A 161 -2.77 49.37 -50.44
N GLN A 162 -2.13 48.75 -51.44
CA GLN A 162 -2.59 48.86 -52.84
C GLN A 162 -3.91 48.10 -53.08
N ASP A 163 -4.71 48.63 -54.00
CA ASP A 163 -5.92 47.94 -54.44
C ASP A 163 -5.57 46.66 -55.21
N ARG A 164 -5.97 45.53 -54.64
CA ARG A 164 -5.73 44.19 -55.19
C ARG A 164 -6.52 43.94 -56.49
N LYS A 165 -7.59 44.70 -56.75
CA LYS A 165 -8.46 44.50 -57.91
C LYS A 165 -7.85 45.06 -59.20
N ASP A 166 -7.01 46.08 -59.11
CA ASP A 166 -6.48 46.78 -60.27
C ASP A 166 -5.06 46.29 -60.65
N ARG A 167 -4.98 45.07 -61.21
CA ARG A 167 -3.72 44.36 -61.52
C ARG A 167 -2.71 45.16 -62.36
N ARG A 168 -3.16 46.13 -63.17
CA ARG A 168 -2.30 46.97 -64.02
C ARG A 168 -1.57 48.08 -63.24
N ARG A 169 -2.05 48.43 -62.05
CA ARG A 169 -1.46 49.47 -61.19
C ARG A 169 -0.66 48.92 -60.01
N VAL A 170 -0.64 47.60 -59.85
CA VAL A 170 0.12 46.93 -58.79
C VAL A 170 1.62 47.18 -58.99
N ARG A 171 2.25 47.82 -58.01
CA ARG A 171 3.70 48.06 -58.00
C ARG A 171 4.36 47.04 -57.09
N VAL A 172 5.53 46.56 -57.52
CA VAL A 172 6.36 45.60 -56.76
C VAL A 172 7.67 46.26 -56.34
N LEU A 173 8.40 45.65 -55.39
CA LEU A 173 9.75 46.11 -55.06
C LEU A 173 10.69 45.88 -56.25
N SER A 174 11.45 46.91 -56.61
CA SER A 174 12.54 46.83 -57.59
C SER A 174 13.68 45.94 -57.08
N ALA A 175 14.54 45.44 -57.98
CA ALA A 175 15.67 44.59 -57.59
C ALA A 175 16.59 45.23 -56.54
N LYS A 176 16.76 46.56 -56.59
CA LYS A 176 17.53 47.31 -55.59
C LYS A 176 16.84 47.33 -54.22
N GLU A 177 15.53 47.60 -54.20
CA GLU A 177 14.74 47.58 -52.96
C GLU A 177 14.63 46.17 -52.37
N GLN A 178 14.63 45.12 -53.20
CA GLN A 178 14.66 43.73 -52.73
C GLN A 178 16.00 43.37 -52.06
N GLU A 179 17.11 43.88 -52.58
CA GLU A 179 18.42 43.68 -51.96
C GLU A 179 18.54 44.44 -50.64
N GLU A 180 18.03 45.68 -50.60
CA GLU A 180 17.92 46.45 -49.37
C GLU A 180 17.02 45.72 -48.35
N LEU A 181 15.92 45.11 -48.80
CA LEU A 181 15.04 44.30 -47.94
C LEU A 181 15.78 43.11 -47.33
N ARG A 182 16.52 42.34 -48.14
CA ARG A 182 17.30 41.20 -47.66
C ARG A 182 18.30 41.62 -46.59
N ARG A 183 19.02 42.72 -46.82
CA ARG A 183 19.99 43.28 -45.87
C ARG A 183 19.33 43.73 -44.57
N VAL A 184 18.27 44.53 -44.65
CA VAL A 184 17.56 45.03 -43.46
C VAL A 184 16.96 43.89 -42.64
N VAL A 185 16.40 42.86 -43.30
CA VAL A 185 15.88 41.69 -42.61
C VAL A 185 17.01 40.89 -41.96
N ALA A 186 18.12 40.66 -42.66
CA ALA A 186 19.28 39.98 -42.09
C ALA A 186 19.84 40.72 -40.86
N ASP A 187 19.82 42.05 -40.86
CA ASP A 187 20.33 42.86 -39.73
C ASP A 187 19.34 42.86 -38.53
N ILE A 188 18.04 43.02 -38.77
CA ILE A 188 17.02 43.14 -37.70
C ILE A 188 16.65 41.77 -37.10
N TYR A 189 16.70 40.72 -37.92
CA TYR A 189 16.31 39.35 -37.56
C TYR A 189 17.53 38.40 -37.54
N ASP A 190 18.76 38.90 -37.35
CA ASP A 190 19.99 38.09 -37.41
C ASP A 190 19.91 36.82 -36.54
N ASP A 191 19.40 36.92 -35.32
CA ASP A 191 19.27 35.79 -34.40
C ASP A 191 18.20 34.77 -34.87
N GLU A 192 17.10 35.25 -35.45
CA GLU A 192 16.07 34.41 -36.07
C GLU A 192 16.61 33.70 -37.32
N VAL A 193 17.35 34.42 -38.17
CA VAL A 193 18.02 33.86 -39.35
C VAL A 193 19.00 32.76 -38.95
N ARG A 194 19.81 33.00 -37.92
CA ARG A 194 20.73 31.99 -37.37
C ARG A 194 19.99 30.78 -36.80
N ARG A 195 18.89 31.01 -36.08
CA ARG A 195 18.06 29.91 -35.53
C ARG A 195 17.48 29.06 -36.65
N LEU A 196 16.90 29.68 -37.68
CA LEU A 196 16.27 28.99 -38.81
C LEU A 196 17.29 28.20 -39.61
N ARG A 197 18.47 28.77 -39.89
CA ARG A 197 19.55 28.05 -40.61
C ARG A 197 20.12 26.87 -39.82
N THR A 198 20.21 27.02 -38.50
CA THR A 198 20.66 25.93 -37.61
C THR A 198 19.62 24.81 -37.52
N SER A 199 18.35 25.17 -37.34
CA SER A 199 17.26 24.21 -37.13
C SER A 199 16.80 23.53 -38.42
N TYR A 200 16.85 24.26 -39.54
CA TYR A 200 16.40 23.79 -40.85
C TYR A 200 17.43 24.12 -41.96
N PRO A 201 18.52 23.35 -42.07
CA PRO A 201 19.61 23.64 -43.01
C PRO A 201 19.22 23.60 -44.49
N ARG A 202 18.06 23.01 -44.82
CA ARG A 202 17.52 22.90 -46.19
C ARG A 202 16.74 24.14 -46.64
N LEU A 203 16.52 25.13 -45.77
CA LEU A 203 15.83 26.37 -46.12
C LEU A 203 16.71 27.23 -47.02
N THR A 204 16.15 27.77 -48.10
CA THR A 204 16.84 28.75 -48.93
C THR A 204 16.78 30.15 -48.30
N ASP A 205 17.67 31.06 -48.67
CA ASP A 205 17.65 32.45 -48.18
C ASP A 205 16.31 33.15 -48.41
N GLU A 206 15.67 32.81 -49.52
CA GLU A 206 14.33 33.23 -49.88
C GLU A 206 13.21 32.68 -48.98
N ASP A 207 13.41 31.50 -48.39
CA ASP A 207 12.49 30.90 -47.42
C ASP A 207 12.65 31.57 -46.05
N VAL A 208 13.89 31.81 -45.64
CA VAL A 208 14.22 32.53 -44.41
C VAL A 208 13.62 33.94 -44.46
N LEU A 209 13.81 34.65 -45.58
CA LEU A 209 13.19 35.95 -45.81
C LEU A 209 11.66 35.90 -45.71
N TYR A 210 11.03 34.86 -46.27
CA TYR A 210 9.59 34.66 -46.17
C TYR A 210 9.11 34.50 -44.71
N VAL A 211 9.83 33.70 -43.90
CA VAL A 211 9.49 33.50 -42.48
C VAL A 211 9.61 34.80 -41.70
N CYS A 212 10.71 35.54 -41.85
CA CYS A 212 10.92 36.81 -41.15
C CYS A 212 9.88 37.88 -41.55
N LEU A 213 9.48 37.95 -42.82
CA LEU A 213 8.41 38.85 -43.27
C LEU A 213 7.04 38.47 -42.67
N THR A 214 6.77 37.17 -42.53
CA THR A 214 5.54 36.68 -41.90
C THR A 214 5.50 37.02 -40.41
N GLU A 215 6.63 36.87 -39.70
CA GLU A 215 6.79 37.26 -38.29
C GLU A 215 6.62 38.78 -38.09
N ALA A 216 7.16 39.57 -39.03
CA ALA A 216 6.95 41.02 -39.12
C ALA A 216 5.48 41.40 -39.35
N GLY A 217 4.59 40.44 -39.61
CA GLY A 217 3.16 40.66 -39.82
C GLY A 217 2.81 41.18 -41.21
N VAL A 218 3.71 40.98 -42.18
CA VAL A 218 3.45 41.36 -43.58
C VAL A 218 2.47 40.34 -44.18
N GLY A 219 1.34 40.81 -44.68
CA GLY A 219 0.32 39.94 -45.27
C GLY A 219 0.79 39.26 -46.57
N THR A 220 0.20 38.12 -46.91
CA THR A 220 0.57 37.28 -48.08
C THR A 220 0.67 38.06 -49.38
N PHE A 221 -0.26 38.99 -49.62
CA PHE A 221 -0.22 39.92 -50.75
C PHE A 221 1.04 40.78 -50.78
N ALA A 222 1.32 41.48 -49.68
CA ALA A 222 2.49 42.35 -49.58
C ALA A 222 3.80 41.56 -49.68
N VAL A 223 3.83 40.34 -49.14
CA VAL A 223 4.97 39.42 -49.31
C VAL A 223 5.20 39.08 -50.78
N ALA A 224 4.14 38.81 -51.57
CA ALA A 224 4.28 38.58 -53.01
C ALA A 224 4.93 39.79 -53.71
N LEU A 225 4.47 41.00 -53.39
CA LEU A 225 5.01 42.25 -53.93
C LEU A 225 6.48 42.46 -53.52
N CYS A 226 6.86 42.03 -52.31
CA CYS A 226 8.24 42.08 -51.85
C CYS A 226 9.16 41.18 -52.68
N PHE A 227 8.67 40.02 -53.14
CA PHE A 227 9.43 39.11 -54.01
C PHE A 227 9.39 39.51 -55.50
N GLY A 228 8.74 40.62 -55.85
CA GLY A 228 8.65 41.06 -57.25
C GLY A 228 7.47 40.45 -58.01
N HIS A 229 6.53 39.78 -57.33
CA HIS A 229 5.39 39.12 -57.96
C HIS A 229 4.08 39.83 -57.64
N SER A 230 3.24 40.02 -58.66
CA SER A 230 1.90 40.60 -58.47
C SER A 230 0.83 39.57 -58.05
N ASP A 231 1.18 38.28 -58.04
CA ASP A 231 0.27 37.17 -57.72
C ASP A 231 0.66 36.47 -56.40
N GLU A 232 -0.33 36.27 -55.54
CA GLU A 232 -0.21 35.55 -54.26
C GLU A 232 0.07 34.05 -54.44
N GLN A 233 -0.23 33.47 -55.61
CA GLN A 233 0.03 32.05 -55.92
C GLN A 233 1.48 31.63 -55.66
N VAL A 234 2.44 32.50 -55.96
CA VAL A 234 3.86 32.23 -55.72
C VAL A 234 4.15 32.04 -54.23
N VAL A 235 3.47 32.79 -53.38
CA VAL A 235 3.62 32.72 -51.92
C VAL A 235 2.97 31.47 -51.36
N TYR A 236 1.80 31.07 -51.88
CA TYR A 236 1.15 29.81 -51.48
C TYR A 236 1.99 28.58 -51.85
N GLN A 237 2.53 28.54 -53.06
CA GLN A 237 3.44 27.46 -53.47
C GLN A 237 4.69 27.41 -52.59
N ARG A 238 5.24 28.58 -52.23
CA ARG A 238 6.39 28.66 -51.33
C ARG A 238 6.06 28.13 -49.94
N ARG A 239 4.92 28.54 -49.37
CA ARG A 239 4.46 28.04 -48.07
C ARG A 239 4.32 26.52 -48.05
N TYR A 240 3.86 25.92 -49.15
CA TYR A 240 3.78 24.46 -49.29
C TYR A 240 5.18 23.80 -49.27
N ARG A 241 6.15 24.34 -50.03
CA ARG A 241 7.54 23.84 -50.04
C ARG A 241 8.23 24.02 -48.68
N LEU A 242 7.96 25.13 -48.01
CA LEU A 242 8.48 25.43 -46.67
C LEU A 242 8.05 24.37 -45.66
N LYS A 243 6.76 24.00 -45.66
CA LYS A 243 6.21 22.94 -44.80
C LYS A 243 6.93 21.60 -44.99
N GLN A 244 7.12 21.19 -46.26
CA GLN A 244 7.88 19.97 -46.58
C GLN A 244 9.33 20.00 -46.06
N ARG A 245 9.97 21.18 -46.08
CA ARG A 245 11.36 21.36 -45.61
C ARG A 245 11.47 21.41 -44.08
N MET A 246 10.45 21.92 -43.39
CA MET A 246 10.41 22.00 -41.93
C MET A 246 9.83 20.76 -41.25
N GLY A 247 9.23 19.83 -42.01
CA GLY A 247 8.62 18.60 -41.47
C GLY A 247 7.27 18.84 -40.77
N CYS A 248 6.54 19.90 -41.16
CA CYS A 248 5.27 20.33 -40.58
C CYS A 248 4.10 20.26 -41.57
#